data_AF-A7E6D1-F1
#
_entry.id   AF-A7E6D1-F1
#
_cell.length_a   1.000
_cell.length_b   1.000
_cell.length_c   1.000
_cell.angle_alpha   90.00
_cell.angle_beta   90.00
_cell.angle_gamma   90.00
#
_symmetry.space_group_name_H-M   'P 1'
#
loop_
_entity.id
_entity.type
_entity.pdbx_description
1 polymer ?
#
loop_
_entity_poly.entity_id
_entity_poly.type
_entity_poly.pdbx_seq_one_letter_code
_entity_poly.pdbx_strand_id
1 'polypeptide(L)'
;MQVQDLKDQVGDRATNRDTLPLSIGDSSCRYTIVFGVLTWSLAAPRYWSIDLFTSGSALPVILGLFVTYQVLLHRTPEADTQTYKAWSAWLILLLLGIATFRHLLSSIVYYSSLFQEMVKA
;
A
#
# COMPACT_ATOMS: atom_id res chain seq x y z
N MET A 1 1.27 11.04 3.24
CA MET A 1 0.86 12.35 3.77
C MET A 1 -0.20 12.14 4.86
N GLN A 2 -1.47 11.86 4.55
CA GLN A 2 -2.54 11.85 5.57
C GLN A 2 -2.39 10.88 6.77
N VAL A 3 -1.80 9.68 6.60
CA VAL A 3 -1.54 8.76 7.74
C VAL A 3 -0.53 9.33 8.74
N GLN A 4 0.41 10.14 8.27
CA GLN A 4 1.42 10.75 9.12
C GLN A 4 0.80 11.79 10.07
N ASP A 5 -0.20 12.53 9.57
CA ASP A 5 -0.91 13.54 10.35
C ASP A 5 -1.65 12.94 11.56
N LEU A 6 -1.98 11.63 11.56
CA LEU A 6 -2.63 10.97 12.69
C LEU A 6 -1.77 10.94 13.95
N LYS A 7 -0.46 10.64 13.81
CA LYS A 7 0.46 10.63 14.97
C LYS A 7 0.93 12.03 15.36
N ASP A 8 0.90 12.99 14.43
CA ASP A 8 1.47 14.32 14.61
C ASP A 8 0.41 15.36 15.09
N GLN A 9 -0.85 14.97 15.31
CA GLN A 9 -1.96 15.86 15.69
C GLN A 9 -1.66 16.80 16.88
N VAL A 10 -0.96 16.31 17.91
CA VAL A 10 -0.62 17.11 19.10
C VAL A 10 0.36 18.23 18.74
N GLY A 11 1.38 17.92 17.93
CA GLY A 11 2.35 18.91 17.46
C GLY A 11 1.75 19.90 16.47
N ASP A 12 0.87 19.42 15.58
CA ASP A 12 0.15 20.26 14.62
C ASP A 12 -0.77 21.26 15.33
N ARG A 13 -1.48 20.82 16.37
CA ARG A 13 -2.31 21.69 17.21
C ARG A 13 -1.48 22.74 17.95
N ALA A 14 -0.32 22.37 18.48
CA ALA A 14 0.57 23.30 19.17
C ALA A 14 1.16 24.38 18.23
N THR A 15 1.25 24.09 16.93
CA THR A 15 1.79 25.00 15.91
C THR A 15 0.71 25.67 15.06
N ASN A 16 -0.57 25.52 15.40
CA ASN A 16 -1.72 26.02 14.64
C ASN A 16 -1.71 25.57 13.16
N ARG A 17 -1.25 24.35 12.88
CA ARG A 17 -1.33 23.76 11.53
C ARG A 17 -2.71 23.18 11.31
N ASP A 18 -3.33 23.56 10.20
CA ASP A 18 -4.58 22.99 9.76
C ASP A 18 -4.33 21.69 8.97
N THR A 19 -4.27 20.56 9.68
CA THR A 19 -4.13 19.23 9.08
C THR A 19 -5.48 18.54 8.93
N LEU A 20 -5.57 17.59 7.99
CA LEU A 20 -6.82 16.88 7.71
C LEU A 20 -7.55 16.34 8.96
N PRO A 21 -6.90 15.64 9.90
CA PRO A 21 -7.61 15.19 11.10
C PRO A 21 -8.16 16.32 11.99
N LEU A 22 -7.55 17.51 11.96
CA LEU A 22 -8.03 18.69 12.70
C LEU A 22 -9.14 19.43 11.95
N SER A 23 -9.11 19.43 10.61
CA SER A 23 -10.06 20.13 9.74
C SER A 23 -11.36 19.35 9.52
N ILE A 24 -11.26 18.08 9.10
CA ILE A 24 -12.43 17.22 8.76
C ILE A 24 -12.80 16.25 9.88
N GLY A 25 -12.05 16.26 10.99
CA GLY A 25 -12.18 15.37 12.12
C GLY A 25 -11.41 14.06 11.97
N ASP A 26 -10.89 13.55 13.11
CA ASP A 26 -10.06 12.35 13.18
C ASP A 26 -10.74 11.11 12.56
N SER A 27 -12.02 10.89 12.86
CA SER A 27 -12.73 9.71 12.33
C SER A 27 -12.92 9.77 10.81
N SER A 28 -13.31 10.92 10.26
CA SER A 28 -13.43 11.12 8.82
C SER A 28 -12.09 10.91 8.12
N CYS A 29 -11.01 11.46 8.69
CA CYS A 29 -9.64 11.29 8.21
C CYS A 29 -9.22 9.81 8.17
N ARG A 30 -9.54 9.03 9.22
CA ARG A 30 -9.27 7.59 9.26
C ARG A 30 -10.03 6.82 8.18
N TYR A 31 -11.28 7.17 7.90
CA TYR A 31 -12.05 6.50 6.85
C TYR A 31 -11.47 6.72 5.44
N THR A 32 -10.91 7.89 5.13
CA THR A 32 -10.29 8.09 3.81
C THR A 32 -9.02 7.24 3.65
N ILE A 33 -8.26 7.04 4.75
CA ILE A 33 -7.10 6.14 4.77
C ILE A 33 -7.54 4.69 4.50
N VAL A 34 -8.56 4.22 5.25
CA VAL A 34 -9.12 2.87 5.06
C VAL A 34 -9.59 2.67 3.64
N PHE A 35 -10.36 3.62 3.10
CA PHE A 35 -10.86 3.57 1.74
C PHE A 35 -9.72 3.48 0.71
N GLY A 36 -8.68 4.33 0.86
CA GLY A 36 -7.52 4.31 -0.03
C GLY A 36 -6.77 2.97 0.02
N VAL A 37 -6.49 2.46 1.22
CA VAL A 37 -5.76 1.19 1.40
C VAL A 37 -6.53 0.01 0.81
N LEU A 38 -7.82 -0.11 1.11
CA LEU A 38 -8.64 -1.21 0.58
C LEU A 38 -8.79 -1.13 -0.93
N THR A 39 -9.06 0.06 -1.46
CA THR A 39 -9.22 0.28 -2.90
C THR A 39 -7.95 -0.15 -3.64
N TRP A 40 -6.78 0.33 -3.22
CA TRP A 40 -5.53 0.03 -3.92
C TRP A 40 -5.03 -1.40 -3.68
N SER A 41 -5.29 -2.00 -2.51
CA SER A 41 -4.98 -3.42 -2.27
C SER A 41 -5.74 -4.34 -3.22
N LEU A 42 -6.92 -3.94 -3.70
CA LEU A 42 -7.75 -4.73 -4.60
C LEU A 42 -7.63 -4.32 -6.07
N ALA A 43 -7.46 -3.02 -6.34
CA ALA A 43 -7.36 -2.47 -7.68
C ALA A 43 -6.00 -2.75 -8.31
N ALA A 44 -4.90 -2.67 -7.54
CA ALA A 44 -3.57 -2.89 -8.08
C ALA A 44 -3.39 -4.32 -8.65
N PRO A 45 -3.65 -5.41 -7.89
CA PRO A 45 -3.48 -6.76 -8.45
C PRO A 45 -4.31 -6.99 -9.71
N ARG A 46 -5.55 -6.45 -9.76
CA ARG A 46 -6.41 -6.55 -10.94
C ARG A 46 -5.89 -5.78 -12.13
N TYR A 47 -5.47 -4.52 -11.92
CA TYR A 47 -4.97 -3.67 -13.00
C TYR A 47 -3.71 -4.27 -13.65
N TRP A 48 -2.83 -4.88 -12.87
CA TRP A 48 -1.62 -5.53 -13.36
C TRP A 48 -1.79 -7.02 -13.71
N SER A 49 -3.02 -7.56 -13.65
CA SER A 49 -3.31 -8.97 -13.94
C SER A 49 -2.44 -9.95 -13.14
N ILE A 50 -2.16 -9.60 -11.88
CA ILE A 50 -1.32 -10.39 -10.97
C ILE A 50 -2.22 -11.37 -10.23
N ASP A 51 -1.94 -12.66 -10.38
CA ASP A 51 -2.67 -13.72 -9.68
C ASP A 51 -2.35 -13.69 -8.18
N LEU A 52 -3.40 -13.57 -7.35
CA LEU A 52 -3.30 -13.35 -5.90
C LEU A 52 -2.54 -14.45 -5.15
N PHE A 53 -2.55 -15.69 -5.66
CA PHE A 53 -2.05 -16.86 -4.94
C PHE A 53 -0.66 -17.30 -5.39
N THR A 54 -0.31 -17.06 -6.65
CA THR A 54 0.94 -17.59 -7.24
C THR A 54 2.10 -16.60 -7.26
N SER A 55 1.84 -15.30 -7.12
CA SER A 55 2.87 -14.25 -7.32
C SER A 55 3.15 -13.37 -6.10
N GLY A 56 2.79 -13.83 -4.88
CA GLY A 56 3.11 -13.14 -3.63
C GLY A 56 2.30 -11.85 -3.38
N SER A 57 1.35 -11.55 -4.27
CA SER A 57 0.41 -10.41 -4.23
C SER A 57 -0.62 -10.51 -3.10
N ALA A 58 -0.74 -11.66 -2.43
CA ALA A 58 -1.46 -11.77 -1.16
C ALA A 58 -0.85 -10.91 -0.03
N LEU A 59 0.47 -10.68 -0.04
CA LEU A 59 1.15 -9.92 1.02
C LEU A 59 0.67 -8.46 1.15
N PRO A 60 0.62 -7.65 0.08
CA PRO A 60 0.08 -6.30 0.17
C PRO A 60 -1.42 -6.29 0.53
N VAL A 61 -2.20 -7.32 0.15
CA VAL A 61 -3.61 -7.41 0.55
C VAL A 61 -3.73 -7.67 2.06
N ILE A 62 -3.00 -8.65 2.59
CA ILE A 62 -2.99 -8.98 4.02
C ILE A 62 -2.51 -7.79 4.85
N LEU A 63 -1.42 -7.14 4.41
CA LEU A 63 -0.88 -5.99 5.12
C LEU A 63 -1.83 -4.78 5.02
N GLY A 64 -2.52 -4.58 3.91
CA GLY A 64 -3.56 -3.55 3.76
C GLY A 64 -4.76 -3.77 4.69
N LEU A 65 -5.19 -5.02 4.86
CA LEU A 65 -6.21 -5.38 5.85
C LEU A 65 -5.73 -5.14 7.28
N PHE A 66 -4.48 -5.48 7.59
CA PHE A 66 -3.88 -5.20 8.89
C PHE A 66 -3.82 -3.68 9.19
N VAL A 67 -3.40 -2.87 8.22
CA VAL A 67 -3.42 -1.40 8.35
C VAL A 67 -4.83 -0.89 8.61
N THR A 68 -5.82 -1.39 7.86
CA THR A 68 -7.23 -1.01 8.04
C THR A 68 -7.74 -1.35 9.45
N TYR A 69 -7.45 -2.55 9.92
CA TYR A 69 -7.78 -3.00 11.28
C TYR A 69 -7.16 -2.08 12.34
N GLN A 70 -5.87 -1.76 12.20
CA GLN A 70 -5.16 -0.87 13.11
C GLN A 70 -5.75 0.54 13.16
N VAL A 71 -5.98 1.14 11.98
CA VAL A 71 -6.54 2.50 11.85
C VAL A 71 -7.90 2.63 12.54
N LEU A 72 -8.76 1.61 12.45
CA LEU A 72 -10.13 1.66 12.97
C LEU A 72 -10.22 1.42 14.48
N LEU A 73 -9.43 0.48 15.01
CA LEU A 73 -9.56 0.02 16.39
C LEU A 73 -8.60 0.70 17.37
N HIS A 74 -7.42 1.12 16.92
CA HIS A 74 -6.43 1.73 17.79
C HIS A 74 -6.28 3.21 17.45
N ARG A 75 -6.63 4.08 18.41
CA ARG A 75 -6.66 5.53 18.25
C ARG A 75 -5.72 6.26 19.21
N THR A 76 -4.59 5.62 19.53
CA THR A 76 -3.54 6.22 20.36
C THR A 76 -2.37 6.68 19.49
N PRO A 77 -1.64 7.75 19.86
CA PRO A 77 -0.49 8.23 19.09
C PRO A 77 0.60 7.18 18.85
N GLU A 78 0.81 6.29 19.82
CA GLU A 78 1.75 5.16 19.71
C GLU A 78 1.28 4.15 18.65
N ALA A 79 -0.01 3.83 18.65
CA ALA A 79 -0.60 2.94 17.67
C ALA A 79 -0.63 3.57 16.26
N ASP A 80 -0.86 4.88 16.16
CA ASP A 80 -0.79 5.63 14.90
C ASP A 80 0.63 5.64 14.33
N THR A 81 1.65 5.66 15.18
CA THR A 81 3.05 5.49 14.76
C THR A 81 3.33 4.11 14.19
N GLN A 82 2.80 3.05 14.81
CA GLN A 82 2.91 1.69 14.29
C GLN A 82 2.14 1.54 12.97
N THR A 83 0.94 2.12 12.91
CA THR A 83 0.10 2.16 11.72
C THR A 83 0.80 2.85 10.56
N TYR A 84 1.50 3.97 10.82
CA TYR A 84 2.32 4.65 9.81
C TYR A 84 3.43 3.76 9.25
N LYS A 85 4.13 3.00 10.11
CA LYS A 85 5.16 2.05 9.68
C LYS A 85 4.56 0.92 8.83
N ALA A 86 3.44 0.34 9.28
CA ALA A 86 2.73 -0.72 8.56
C ALA A 86 2.20 -0.23 7.20
N TRP A 87 1.63 0.98 7.16
CA TRP A 87 1.17 1.62 5.92
C TRP A 87 2.32 1.92 4.96
N SER A 88 3.47 2.36 5.47
CA SER A 88 4.67 2.59 4.66
C SER A 88 5.20 1.27 4.05
N ALA A 89 5.25 0.21 4.87
CA ALA A 89 5.62 -1.12 4.39
C ALA A 89 4.61 -1.65 3.35
N TRP A 90 3.31 -1.40 3.56
CA TRP A 90 2.27 -1.72 2.59
C TRP A 90 2.49 -1.03 1.24
N LEU A 91 2.77 0.27 1.22
CA LEU A 91 3.08 0.98 -0.02
C LEU A 91 4.31 0.41 -0.75
N ILE A 92 5.37 0.10 0.00
CA ILE A 92 6.60 -0.49 -0.56
C ILE A 92 6.28 -1.85 -1.19
N LEU A 93 5.55 -2.72 -0.50
CA LEU A 93 5.17 -4.04 -1.01
C LEU A 93 4.23 -3.94 -2.22
N LEU A 94 3.27 -3.02 -2.19
CA LEU A 94 2.36 -2.78 -3.29
C LEU A 94 3.14 -2.38 -4.55
N LEU A 95 4.10 -1.45 -4.43
CA LEU A 95 4.94 -1.00 -5.54
C LEU A 95 5.96 -2.04 -6.00
N LEU A 96 6.65 -2.72 -5.07
CA LEU A 96 7.63 -3.75 -5.38
C LEU A 96 6.98 -4.95 -6.05
N GLY A 97 5.82 -5.41 -5.56
CA GLY A 97 5.08 -6.52 -6.17
C GLY A 97 4.66 -6.23 -7.61
N ILE A 98 4.32 -4.97 -7.92
CA ILE A 98 4.05 -4.52 -9.30
C ILE A 98 5.33 -4.55 -10.15
N ALA A 99 6.44 -4.04 -9.62
CA ALA A 99 7.70 -3.91 -10.36
C ALA A 99 8.36 -5.26 -10.67
N THR A 100 8.41 -6.17 -9.70
CA THR A 100 9.02 -7.50 -9.87
C THR A 100 8.25 -8.35 -10.87
N PHE A 101 6.92 -8.27 -10.88
CA PHE A 101 6.10 -9.01 -11.84
C PHE A 101 6.30 -8.52 -13.28
N ARG A 102 6.31 -7.20 -13.50
CA ARG A 102 6.55 -6.63 -14.84
C ARG A 102 7.93 -7.00 -15.38
N HIS A 103 8.96 -6.94 -14.55
CA HIS A 103 10.30 -7.36 -14.95
C HIS A 103 10.36 -8.86 -15.25
N LEU A 104 9.79 -9.72 -14.40
CA LEU A 104 9.77 -11.16 -14.62
C LEU A 104 9.07 -11.55 -15.93
N LEU A 105 7.90 -10.96 -16.22
CA LEU A 105 7.19 -11.19 -17.48
C LEU A 105 8.02 -10.76 -18.69
N SER A 106 8.63 -9.57 -18.65
CA SER A 106 9.48 -9.10 -19.75
C SER A 106 10.70 -10.00 -19.96
N SER A 107 11.30 -10.51 -18.89
CA SER A 107 12.42 -11.46 -18.97
C SER A 107 11.98 -12.79 -19.56
N ILE A 108 10.84 -13.36 -19.13
CA ILE A 108 10.33 -14.63 -19.67
C ILE A 108 10.06 -14.53 -21.17
N VAL A 109 9.38 -13.47 -21.62
CA VAL A 109 9.10 -13.24 -23.04
C VAL A 109 10.38 -13.03 -23.86
N TYR A 110 11.34 -12.30 -23.30
CA TYR A 110 12.64 -12.08 -23.93
C TYR A 110 13.43 -13.40 -24.09
N TYR A 111 13.54 -14.21 -23.05
CA TYR A 111 14.24 -15.50 -23.14
C TYR A 111 13.51 -16.51 -24.04
N SER A 112 12.17 -16.49 -24.08
CA SER A 112 11.42 -17.39 -24.98
C SER A 112 11.62 -17.02 -26.45
N SER A 113 11.67 -15.72 -26.77
CA SER A 113 11.92 -15.26 -28.15
C SER A 113 13.35 -15.55 -28.59
N LEU A 114 14.35 -15.29 -27.73
CA LEU A 114 15.74 -15.64 -27.97
C LEU A 114 15.93 -17.15 -28.21
N PHE A 115 15.29 -18.00 -27.40
CA PHE A 115 15.33 -19.44 -27.57
C PHE A 115 14.74 -19.89 -28.92
N GLN A 116 13.62 -19.29 -29.33
CA GLN A 116 13.00 -19.58 -30.63
C GLN A 116 13.89 -19.15 -31.80
N GLU A 117 14.66 -18.06 -31.68
CA GLU A 117 15.64 -17.66 -32.70
C GLU A 117 16.83 -18.63 -32.74
N MET A 118 17.36 -19.03 -31.58
CA MET A 118 18.47 -20.00 -31.51
C MET A 118 18.11 -21.38 -32.09
N VAL A 119 16.86 -21.83 -31.92
CA VAL A 119 16.40 -23.11 -32.48
C VAL A 119 16.19 -23.04 -34.00
N LYS A 120 16.00 -21.83 -34.55
CA LYS A 120 15.78 -21.61 -35.99
C LYS A 120 17.06 -21.35 -36.78
N ALA A 121 18.18 -21.09 -36.12
CA ALA A 121 19.50 -20.85 -36.72
C ALA A 121 20.31 -22.15 -36.84
#